data_AF-A0A7K2ZG03-F1
#
_entry.id   AF-A0A7K2ZG03-F1
#
_cell.length_a   1.000
_cell.length_b   1.000
_cell.length_c   1.000
_cell.angle_alpha   90.00
_cell.angle_beta   90.00
_cell.angle_gamma   90.00
#
_symmetry.space_group_name_H-M   'P 1'
#
loop_
_entity.id
_entity.type
_entity.pdbx_description
1 polymer ?
#
loop_
_entity_poly.entity_id
_entity_poly.type
_entity_poly.pdbx_seq_one_letter_code
_entity_poly.pdbx_strand_id
1 'polypeptide(L)'
;MPLPAEHIPPGTADWRTPDAERWLAAVPARWAHPLWAVLALVVSMFWYMGEALDPCTSAEPCGTDWSGLGMTVVLVVTPYWVWRQPRLALVGLAAGLVGFAEDGGFTASFGEPYALAYPVAAAFTTAGIVHRLTLAGRQRALALEAAGP
;
A
#
# COMPACT_ATOMS: atom_id res chain seq x y z
N MET A 1 -7.52 -0.65 -29.09
CA MET A 1 -7.87 -1.67 -30.11
C MET A 1 -8.77 -2.69 -29.45
N PRO A 2 -9.92 -3.04 -30.07
CA PRO A 2 -10.71 -4.18 -29.61
C PRO A 2 -9.87 -5.47 -29.66
N LEU A 3 -10.17 -6.43 -28.79
CA LEU A 3 -9.53 -7.75 -28.79
C LEU A 3 -9.80 -8.44 -30.15
N PRO A 4 -8.82 -9.12 -30.75
CA PRO A 4 -9.05 -9.90 -31.96
C PRO A 4 -10.14 -10.95 -31.72
N ALA A 5 -11.08 -11.09 -32.66
CA ALA A 5 -12.24 -11.97 -32.50
C ALA A 5 -11.87 -13.44 -32.19
N GLU A 6 -10.71 -13.88 -32.65
CA GLU A 6 -10.13 -15.20 -32.38
C GLU A 6 -9.76 -15.46 -30.91
N HIS A 7 -9.67 -14.41 -30.07
CA HIS A 7 -9.39 -14.53 -28.63
C HIS A 7 -10.67 -14.50 -27.77
N ILE A 8 -11.85 -14.35 -28.39
CA ILE A 8 -13.13 -14.29 -27.67
C ILE A 8 -13.69 -15.71 -27.56
N PRO A 9 -13.89 -16.25 -26.34
CA PRO A 9 -14.47 -17.57 -26.16
C PRO A 9 -15.85 -17.66 -26.83
N PRO A 10 -16.18 -18.79 -27.49
CA PRO A 10 -17.49 -18.98 -28.10
C PRO A 10 -18.58 -18.90 -27.01
N GLY A 11 -19.65 -18.16 -27.29
CA GLY A 11 -20.75 -17.91 -26.35
C GLY A 11 -20.64 -16.62 -25.53
N THR A 12 -19.52 -15.90 -25.62
CA THR A 12 -19.39 -14.58 -24.96
C THR A 12 -20.39 -13.60 -25.58
N ALA A 13 -21.25 -13.01 -24.74
CA ALA A 13 -22.21 -12.01 -25.20
C ALA A 13 -21.52 -10.70 -25.63
N ASP A 14 -22.12 -10.01 -26.61
CA ASP A 14 -21.64 -8.69 -27.03
C ASP A 14 -21.76 -7.67 -25.89
N TRP A 15 -20.67 -6.95 -25.63
CA TRP A 15 -20.62 -5.94 -24.59
C TRP A 15 -21.54 -4.76 -24.94
N ARG A 16 -22.55 -4.48 -24.11
CA ARG A 16 -23.52 -3.40 -24.37
C ARG A 16 -23.16 -2.11 -23.62
N THR A 17 -23.67 -0.98 -24.11
CA THR A 17 -23.45 0.35 -23.49
C THR A 17 -23.79 0.39 -21.99
N PRO A 18 -24.91 -0.19 -21.50
CA PRO A 18 -25.23 -0.21 -20.07
C PRO A 18 -24.26 -1.04 -19.22
N ASP A 19 -23.57 -2.02 -19.81
CA ASP A 19 -22.57 -2.83 -19.12
C ASP A 19 -21.25 -2.05 -18.97
N ALA A 20 -20.90 -1.28 -20.01
CA ALA A 20 -19.77 -0.36 -19.96
C ALA A 20 -19.95 0.73 -18.89
N GLU A 21 -21.14 1.33 -18.80
CA GLU A 21 -21.44 2.36 -17.79
C GLU A 21 -21.34 1.81 -16.37
N ARG A 22 -21.92 0.62 -16.12
CA ARG A 22 -21.83 -0.06 -14.82
C ARG A 22 -20.38 -0.41 -14.45
N TRP A 23 -19.60 -0.86 -15.42
CA TRP A 23 -18.19 -1.20 -15.20
C TRP A 23 -17.32 0.03 -14.92
N LEU A 24 -17.56 1.14 -15.63
CA LEU A 24 -16.87 2.42 -15.42
C LEU A 24 -17.23 3.05 -14.07
N ALA A 25 -18.48 2.90 -13.62
CA ALA A 25 -18.91 3.36 -12.30
C ALA A 25 -18.20 2.62 -11.15
N ALA A 26 -17.63 1.44 -11.40
CA ALA A 26 -16.89 0.65 -10.43
C ALA A 26 -15.36 0.93 -10.43
N VAL A 27 -14.88 1.96 -11.14
CA VAL A 27 -13.45 2.33 -11.16
C VAL A 27 -13.00 2.90 -9.80
N PRO A 28 -11.78 2.58 -9.33
CA PRO A 28 -11.24 3.16 -8.10
C PRO A 28 -11.24 4.69 -8.10
N ALA A 29 -11.55 5.24 -6.92
CA ALA A 29 -11.53 6.68 -6.71
C ALA A 29 -10.09 7.23 -6.80
N ARG A 30 -9.93 8.46 -7.29
CA ARG A 30 -8.60 9.08 -7.53
C ARG A 30 -7.73 9.19 -6.28
N TRP A 31 -8.34 9.37 -5.09
CA TRP A 31 -7.61 9.43 -3.83
C TRP A 31 -6.88 8.11 -3.52
N ALA A 32 -7.41 6.97 -3.98
CA ALA A 32 -6.82 5.66 -3.78
C ALA A 32 -5.70 5.34 -4.78
N HIS A 33 -5.30 6.29 -5.63
CA HIS A 33 -4.17 6.11 -6.54
C HIS A 33 -2.88 5.83 -5.75
N PRO A 34 -2.06 4.82 -6.13
CA PRO A 34 -0.90 4.40 -5.33
C PRO A 34 0.12 5.51 -5.09
N LEU A 35 0.23 6.47 -6.01
CA LEU A 35 1.10 7.63 -5.86
C LEU A 35 0.89 8.38 -4.53
N TRP A 36 -0.36 8.62 -4.12
CA TRP A 36 -0.64 9.37 -2.89
C TRP A 36 -0.19 8.62 -1.64
N ALA A 37 -0.41 7.31 -1.62
CA ALA A 37 0.04 6.44 -0.54
C ALA A 37 1.58 6.36 -0.49
N VAL A 38 2.24 6.21 -1.64
CA VAL A 38 3.71 6.20 -1.72
C VAL A 38 4.30 7.53 -1.22
N LEU A 39 3.74 8.66 -1.65
CA LEU A 39 4.20 9.98 -1.17
C LEU A 39 4.04 10.12 0.35
N ALA A 40 2.89 9.72 0.90
CA ALA A 40 2.66 9.78 2.35
C ALA A 40 3.65 8.91 3.14
N LEU A 41 3.93 7.68 2.67
CA LEU A 41 4.89 6.78 3.31
C LEU A 41 6.34 7.29 3.21
N VAL A 42 6.73 7.84 2.05
CA VAL A 42 8.08 8.36 1.86
C VAL A 42 8.32 9.57 2.76
N VAL A 43 7.35 10.49 2.83
CA VAL A 43 7.45 11.68 3.70
C VAL A 43 7.54 11.27 5.17
N SER A 44 6.71 10.32 5.64
CA SER A 44 6.77 9.86 7.02
C SER A 44 8.06 9.09 7.33
N MET A 45 8.59 8.32 6.38
CA MET A 45 9.88 7.63 6.51
C MET A 45 11.05 8.61 6.68
N PHE A 46 11.14 9.65 5.84
CA PHE A 46 12.20 10.66 5.98
C PHE A 46 12.13 11.39 7.32
N TRP A 47 10.92 11.60 7.83
CA TRP A 47 10.74 12.23 9.13
C TRP A 47 11.19 11.33 10.27
N TYR A 48 10.80 10.06 10.22
CA TYR A 48 11.17 9.04 11.20
C TYR A 48 12.69 8.78 11.27
N MET A 49 13.40 8.81 10.14
CA MET A 49 14.85 8.59 10.11
C MET A 49 15.69 9.84 10.47
N GLY A 50 15.07 11.01 10.60
CA GLY A 50 15.77 12.27 10.84
C GLY A 50 16.21 12.49 12.29
N GLU A 51 15.66 11.73 13.24
CA GLU A 51 16.06 11.80 14.66
C GLU A 51 17.33 10.98 14.88
N ALA A 52 18.40 11.67 15.29
CA ALA A 52 19.76 11.18 15.23
C ALA A 52 20.02 10.01 16.19
N LEU A 53 20.73 9.00 15.68
CA LEU A 53 21.31 7.90 16.44
C LEU A 53 22.24 8.44 17.52
N ASP A 54 22.03 8.03 18.78
CA ASP A 54 22.98 8.31 19.85
C ASP A 54 24.37 7.76 19.46
N PRO A 55 25.41 8.60 19.42
CA PRO A 55 26.72 8.18 18.94
C PRO A 55 27.34 7.21 19.95
N CYS A 56 27.68 6.01 19.48
CA CYS A 56 28.38 5.04 20.31
C CYS A 56 29.77 5.55 20.71
N THR A 57 30.24 5.09 21.87
CA THR A 57 31.53 5.49 22.42
C THR A 57 32.55 4.37 22.27
N SER A 58 33.83 4.68 22.47
CA SER A 58 34.88 3.66 22.52
C SER A 58 34.72 2.69 23.70
N ALA A 59 33.97 3.06 24.74
CA ALA A 59 33.66 2.21 25.89
C ALA A 59 32.47 1.27 25.64
N GLU A 60 31.61 1.61 24.68
CA GLU A 60 30.40 0.86 24.35
C GLU A 60 30.20 0.92 22.82
N PRO A 61 30.92 0.07 22.05
CA PRO A 61 30.88 0.11 20.60
C PRO A 61 29.49 -0.28 20.10
N CYS A 62 29.02 0.39 19.03
CA CYS A 62 27.77 -0.02 18.39
C CYS A 62 27.89 -1.48 17.95
N GLY A 63 27.02 -2.35 18.46
CA GLY A 63 26.75 -3.62 17.81
C GLY A 63 26.11 -3.40 16.43
N THR A 64 26.07 -4.44 15.60
CA THR A 64 25.28 -4.37 14.36
C THR A 64 23.80 -4.36 14.71
N ASP A 65 23.11 -3.26 14.39
CA ASP A 65 21.66 -3.14 14.56
C ASP A 65 20.91 -3.87 13.44
N TRP A 66 20.72 -5.18 13.63
CA TRP A 66 20.00 -6.03 12.71
C TRP A 66 18.51 -5.65 12.61
N SER A 67 17.91 -5.19 13.70
CA SER A 67 16.52 -4.74 13.78
C SER A 67 16.29 -3.50 12.93
N GLY A 68 17.07 -2.44 13.11
CA GLY A 68 16.97 -1.22 12.32
C GLY A 68 17.28 -1.44 10.85
N LEU A 69 18.24 -2.32 10.53
CA LEU A 69 18.51 -2.72 9.15
C LEU A 69 17.31 -3.45 8.53
N GLY A 70 16.71 -4.40 9.25
CA GLY A 70 15.49 -5.09 8.82
C GLY A 70 14.32 -4.13 8.60
N MET A 71 14.11 -3.20 9.53
CA MET A 71 13.08 -2.17 9.44
C MET A 71 13.30 -1.24 8.24
N THR A 72 14.55 -0.85 7.98
CA THR A 72 14.92 -0.06 6.79
C THR A 72 14.55 -0.77 5.50
N VAL A 73 14.83 -2.08 5.40
CA VAL A 73 14.44 -2.88 4.23
C VAL A 73 12.92 -2.90 4.06
N VAL A 74 12.17 -3.10 5.14
CA VAL A 74 10.70 -3.09 5.12
C VAL A 74 10.17 -1.73 4.63
N LEU A 75 10.69 -0.63 5.17
CA LEU A 75 10.28 0.73 4.81
C LEU A 75 10.56 1.06 3.34
N VAL A 76 11.68 0.58 2.78
CA VAL A 76 12.05 0.81 1.37
C VAL A 76 11.27 -0.07 0.41
N VAL A 77 11.04 -1.33 0.75
CA VAL A 77 10.38 -2.30 -0.14
C VAL A 77 8.85 -2.14 -0.14
N THR A 78 8.26 -1.70 0.98
CA THR A 78 6.80 -1.54 1.10
C THR A 78 6.20 -0.60 0.04
N PRO A 79 6.74 0.60 -0.24
CA PRO A 79 6.27 1.48 -1.32
C PRO A 79 6.27 0.81 -2.71
N TYR A 80 7.28 -0.03 -2.99
CA TYR A 80 7.32 -0.80 -4.23
C TYR A 80 6.16 -1.81 -4.30
N TRP A 81 5.89 -2.52 -3.20
CA TRP A 81 4.76 -3.44 -3.13
C TRP A 81 3.40 -2.72 -3.20
N VAL A 82 3.26 -1.52 -2.63
CA VAL A 82 2.03 -0.72 -2.75
C VAL A 82 1.64 -0.53 -4.22
N TRP A 83 2.62 -0.40 -5.10
CA TRP A 83 2.42 -0.24 -6.54
C TRP A 83 2.22 -1.56 -7.27
N ARG A 84 3.08 -2.56 -7.03
CA ARG A 84 3.15 -3.78 -7.84
C ARG A 84 2.37 -4.96 -7.26
N GLN A 85 2.31 -5.08 -5.94
CA GLN A 85 1.81 -6.25 -5.23
C GLN A 85 1.05 -5.84 -3.95
N PRO A 86 -0.17 -5.29 -4.10
CA PRO A 86 -0.91 -4.68 -2.98
C PRO A 86 -1.20 -5.63 -1.81
N ARG A 87 -1.29 -6.94 -2.05
CA ARG A 87 -1.45 -7.93 -0.97
C ARG A 87 -0.20 -8.08 -0.12
N LEU A 88 0.98 -8.08 -0.73
CA LEU A 88 2.26 -8.12 -0.01
C LEU A 88 2.53 -6.79 0.69
N ALA A 89 2.08 -5.68 0.13
CA ALA A 89 2.16 -4.37 0.78
C ALA A 89 1.48 -4.36 2.15
N LEU A 90 0.36 -5.07 2.34
CA LEU A 90 -0.30 -5.17 3.65
C LEU A 90 0.60 -5.85 4.69
N VAL A 91 1.37 -6.87 4.28
CA VAL A 91 2.35 -7.55 5.15
C VAL A 91 3.49 -6.59 5.51
N GLY A 92 4.01 -5.86 4.53
CA GLY A 92 5.05 -4.85 4.76
C GLY A 92 4.60 -3.73 5.71
N LEU A 93 3.38 -3.23 5.53
CA LEU A 93 2.78 -2.23 6.44
C LEU A 93 2.61 -2.76 7.85
N ALA A 94 2.12 -4.00 8.01
CA ALA A 94 1.99 -4.62 9.32
C ALA A 94 3.35 -4.81 10.00
N ALA A 95 4.35 -5.33 9.28
CA ALA A 95 5.71 -5.48 9.78
C ALA A 95 6.31 -4.13 10.21
N GLY A 96 6.13 -3.08 9.39
CA GLY A 96 6.63 -1.76 9.75
C GLY A 96 5.90 -1.12 10.93
N LEU A 97 4.60 -1.38 11.12
CA LEU A 97 3.87 -0.94 12.32
C LEU A 97 4.34 -1.66 13.59
N VAL A 98 4.71 -2.95 13.47
CA VAL A 98 5.30 -3.71 14.58
C VAL A 98 6.67 -3.13 14.93
N GLY A 99 7.55 -2.92 13.95
CA GLY A 99 8.86 -2.28 14.20
C GLY A 99 8.70 -0.89 14.84
N PHE A 100 7.80 -0.06 14.31
CA PHE A 100 7.49 1.24 14.91
C PHE A 100 6.99 1.15 16.36
N ALA A 101 6.26 0.08 16.72
CA ALA A 101 5.83 -0.16 18.10
C ALA A 101 6.97 -0.62 19.00
N GLU A 102 7.84 -1.50 18.51
CA GLU A 102 9.02 -2.00 19.22
C GLU A 102 9.98 -0.86 19.57
N ASP A 103 10.13 0.12 18.67
CA ASP A 103 10.93 1.34 18.89
C ASP A 103 10.24 2.37 19.80
N GLY A 104 9.09 2.03 20.40
CA GLY A 104 8.35 2.93 21.30
C GLY A 104 7.66 4.10 20.59
N GLY A 105 7.53 4.07 19.26
CA GLY A 105 6.98 5.16 18.47
C GLY A 105 5.54 5.55 18.88
N PHE A 106 4.71 4.58 19.29
CA PHE A 106 3.37 4.87 19.81
C PHE A 106 3.39 5.57 21.17
N THR A 107 4.34 5.23 22.04
CA THR A 107 4.48 5.91 23.34
C THR A 107 5.04 7.32 23.19
N ALA A 108 6.01 7.52 22.29
CA ALA A 108 6.56 8.85 21.95
C ALA A 108 5.48 9.77 21.36
N SER A 109 4.55 9.20 20.58
CA SER A 109 3.44 9.93 19.95
C SER A 109 2.48 10.65 20.92
N PHE A 110 2.45 10.26 22.21
CA PHE A 110 1.66 10.98 23.21
C PHE A 110 2.32 12.30 23.64
N GLY A 111 3.65 12.40 23.55
CA GLY A 111 4.40 13.64 23.79
C GLY A 111 4.54 14.50 22.53
N GLU A 112 4.61 13.84 21.36
CA GLU A 112 4.93 14.48 20.09
C GLU A 112 3.94 14.03 19.00
N PRO A 113 2.84 14.78 18.79
CA PRO A 113 1.78 14.36 17.87
C PRO A 113 2.24 14.10 16.43
N TYR A 114 3.37 14.68 16.01
CA TYR A 114 3.95 14.45 14.69
C TYR A 114 4.50 13.03 14.51
N ALA A 115 4.82 12.30 15.59
CA ALA A 115 5.26 10.91 15.52
C ALA A 115 4.15 9.97 14.99
N LEU A 116 2.88 10.42 14.98
CA LEU A 116 1.77 9.70 14.36
C LEU A 116 1.79 9.72 12.82
N ALA A 117 2.72 10.44 12.19
CA ALA A 117 2.80 10.55 10.73
C ALA A 117 2.89 9.17 10.03
N TYR A 118 3.74 8.27 10.54
CA TYR A 118 3.89 6.93 9.98
C TYR A 118 2.61 6.07 10.13
N PRO A 119 2.01 5.90 11.32
CA PRO A 119 0.79 5.10 11.46
C PRO A 119 -0.40 5.69 10.69
N VAL A 120 -0.53 7.01 10.59
CA VAL A 120 -1.55 7.65 9.74
C VAL A 120 -1.31 7.34 8.26
N ALA A 121 -0.08 7.45 7.78
CA ALA A 121 0.28 7.08 6.40
C ALA A 121 0.02 5.59 6.12
N ALA A 122 0.32 4.70 7.07
CA ALA A 122 0.07 3.27 6.97
C ALA A 122 -1.43 2.96 6.91
N ALA A 123 -2.25 3.62 7.74
CA ALA A 123 -3.70 3.49 7.73
C ALA A 123 -4.30 3.99 6.40
N PHE A 124 -3.88 5.17 5.94
CA PHE A 124 -4.30 5.72 4.64
C PHE A 124 -3.94 4.78 3.47
N THR A 125 -2.72 4.24 3.48
CA THR A 125 -2.27 3.28 2.46
C THR A 125 -3.11 2.01 2.48
N THR A 126 -3.41 1.48 3.66
CA THR A 126 -4.23 0.28 3.83
C THR A 126 -5.64 0.50 3.30
N ALA A 127 -6.27 1.63 3.64
CA ALA A 127 -7.59 1.99 3.12
C ALA A 127 -7.58 2.09 1.59
N GLY A 128 -6.56 2.72 1.00
CA GLY A 128 -6.41 2.81 -0.45
C GLY A 128 -6.22 1.43 -1.12
N ILE A 129 -5.42 0.55 -0.52
CA ILE A 129 -5.24 -0.82 -1.02
C ILE A 129 -6.55 -1.60 -1.00
N VAL A 130 -7.26 -1.61 0.13
CA VAL A 130 -8.53 -2.32 0.29
C VAL A 130 -9.58 -1.81 -0.68
N HIS A 131 -9.66 -0.48 -0.88
CA HIS A 131 -10.56 0.15 -1.84
C HIS A 131 -10.29 -0.34 -3.27
N ARG A 132 -9.02 -0.31 -3.70
CA ARG A 132 -8.64 -0.78 -5.05
C ARG A 132 -8.91 -2.27 -5.25
N LEU A 133 -8.60 -3.10 -4.26
CA LEU A 133 -8.81 -4.55 -4.36
C LEU A 133 -10.30 -4.91 -4.44
N THR A 134 -11.12 -4.26 -3.62
CA THR A 134 -12.58 -4.46 -3.61
C THR A 134 -13.19 -4.09 -4.97
N LEU A 135 -12.81 -2.92 -5.51
CA LEU A 135 -13.34 -2.45 -6.78
C LEU A 135 -12.82 -3.24 -7.99
N ALA A 136 -11.56 -3.69 -7.97
CA ALA A 136 -11.06 -4.62 -8.98
C ALA A 136 -11.84 -5.95 -8.97
N GLY A 137 -12.20 -6.45 -7.79
CA GLY A 137 -13.08 -7.61 -7.64
C GLY A 137 -14.47 -7.37 -8.23
N ARG A 138 -15.08 -6.20 -7.95
CA ARG A 138 -16.38 -5.81 -8.51
C ARG A 138 -16.35 -5.66 -10.03
N GLN A 139 -15.31 -5.01 -10.57
CA GLN A 139 -15.13 -4.88 -12.02
C GLN A 139 -14.98 -6.24 -12.70
N ARG A 140 -14.28 -7.20 -12.08
CA ARG A 140 -14.17 -8.57 -12.58
C ARG A 140 -15.52 -9.29 -12.53
N ALA A 141 -16.29 -9.15 -11.45
CA ALA A 141 -17.62 -9.75 -11.33
C ALA A 141 -18.57 -9.22 -12.41
N LEU A 142 -18.62 -7.89 -12.61
CA LEU A 142 -19.43 -7.27 -13.66
C LEU A 142 -19.02 -7.71 -15.07
N ALA A 143 -17.72 -7.89 -15.30
CA ALA A 143 -17.24 -8.39 -16.59
C ALA A 143 -17.65 -9.85 -16.84
N LEU A 144 -17.66 -10.69 -15.80
CA LEU A 144 -18.14 -12.06 -15.90
C LEU A 144 -19.66 -12.12 -16.09
N GLU A 145 -20.43 -11.30 -15.38
CA GLU A 145 -21.88 -11.19 -15.57
C GLU A 145 -22.26 -10.75 -17.00
N ALA A 146 -21.52 -9.78 -17.55
CA ALA A 146 -21.75 -9.30 -18.91
C ALA A 146 -21.34 -10.31 -19.99
N ALA A 147 -20.38 -11.21 -19.71
CA ALA A 147 -19.92 -12.22 -20.66
C ALA A 147 -20.94 -13.35 -20.90
N GLY A 148 -21.91 -13.55 -20.00
CA GLY A 148 -22.90 -14.63 -20.07
C GLY A 148 -22.44 -15.93 -19.38
N PRO A 149 -23.33 -16.94 -19.30
CA PRO A 149 -23.07 -18.23 -18.64
C PRO A 149 -22.07 -19.13 -19.37
#